data_AF-A0A1I2PII5-F1
#
_entry.id   AF-A0A1I2PII5-F1
#
_cell.length_a   1.000
_cell.length_b   1.000
_cell.length_c   1.000
_cell.angle_alpha   90.00
_cell.angle_beta   90.00
_cell.angle_gamma   90.00
#
_symmetry.space_group_name_H-M   'P 1'
#
loop_
_entity.id
_entity.type
_entity.pdbx_description
1 polymer ?
#
loop_
_entity_poly.entity_id
_entity_poly.type
_entity_poly.pdbx_seq_one_letter_code
_entity_poly.pdbx_strand_id
1 'polypeptide(L)'
;MRGRKTMLALACVLVLTGGVLACSSPEAERGDSGDKKYTITSFDFLFTDIPPKDGRGLKMINERFNVDYRREYAVVTEYNEKLTARVAAGDIPDVIGFSMEEDRGNYVKWAKQGAFLPLNEYIDDYPTLKMVPKEVWNAVTVDGKIYAIPKYYPKKYQITPIIRKDWLDKLGLKMPTNFEELKEVAIAFAKRDPDGNGRDDTYGLAFGEKNLINFYHFGTYWDADAWYHKNEKGQYIPGIISDARKEWIRVMAELYKAGAIQKDFVLLSHNEANTKVFYAGKAGIFFGAPRGMADDYMKALKKIHPGVELAPIPPFRAPDGSRGYTAGSGFYTASALSAKLADDPGKVRRILEIIDFGRKFYPPEQQNPKNKDFDWLYGNEGTGYQMVDGAPTLPEGKKGLAPWNYMIDRSMWAPSDEANQYHRTYKTKEYRKLAKELEEMHARIPHYDNPIHQVYSETFIEKGQEITLKLLNEQARIITGDRPLSDWDRLVQEYLEAGGAQIIEEVNREIRKNNIRPGWK
;
A
#
# COMPACT_ATOMS: atom_id res chain seq x y z
N MET A 1 -3.20 -56.46 86.47
CA MET A 1 -3.36 -57.82 85.89
C MET A 1 -3.07 -57.76 84.40
N ARG A 2 -2.14 -58.60 83.91
CA ARG A 2 -1.82 -59.07 82.53
C ARG A 2 -2.12 -58.12 81.34
N GLY A 3 -1.17 -57.75 80.47
CA GLY A 3 0.23 -58.19 80.33
C GLY A 3 1.02 -57.44 79.23
N ARG A 4 2.35 -57.43 79.40
CA ARG A 4 3.45 -57.70 78.42
C ARG A 4 3.13 -57.44 76.92
N LYS A 5 3.85 -56.60 76.16
CA LYS A 5 5.30 -56.69 75.85
C LYS A 5 5.82 -55.42 75.12
N THR A 6 7.12 -55.19 75.31
CA THR A 6 8.09 -54.26 74.72
C THR A 6 8.16 -54.24 73.18
N MET A 7 8.41 -53.08 72.55
CA MET A 7 9.65 -52.77 71.80
C MET A 7 9.61 -51.39 71.09
N LEU A 8 10.76 -50.74 71.10
CA LEU A 8 11.12 -49.48 70.46
C LEU A 8 12.04 -49.81 69.27
N ALA A 9 11.81 -49.25 68.07
CA ALA A 9 12.85 -48.78 67.12
C ALA A 9 12.29 -48.29 65.76
N LEU A 10 12.72 -47.07 65.39
CA LEU A 10 12.98 -46.42 64.08
C LEU A 10 12.88 -47.28 62.79
N ALA A 11 12.62 -46.77 61.57
CA ALA A 11 12.46 -45.43 60.99
C ALA A 11 11.92 -45.59 59.54
N CYS A 12 11.22 -44.59 58.99
CA CYS A 12 11.36 -44.21 57.58
C CYS A 12 10.69 -42.83 57.32
N VAL A 13 11.42 -42.00 56.58
CA VAL A 13 11.17 -40.58 56.29
C VAL A 13 10.14 -40.43 55.16
N LEU A 14 9.22 -39.46 55.31
CA LEU A 14 8.39 -38.95 54.21
C LEU A 14 8.44 -37.42 54.24
N VAL A 15 8.99 -36.84 53.18
CA VAL A 15 9.13 -35.40 52.96
C VAL A 15 7.80 -34.85 52.47
N LEU A 16 7.25 -33.89 53.21
CA LEU A 16 6.07 -33.08 52.86
C LEU A 16 6.55 -31.81 52.13
N THR A 17 6.08 -31.59 50.91
CA THR A 17 6.15 -30.28 50.22
C THR A 17 4.75 -29.72 50.02
N GLY A 18 4.55 -28.49 50.52
CA GLY A 18 3.28 -27.79 50.62
C GLY A 18 2.70 -27.29 49.30
N GLY A 19 1.37 -27.16 49.27
CA GLY A 19 0.60 -26.63 48.16
C GLY A 19 0.53 -25.11 48.17
N VAL A 20 0.74 -24.52 46.99
CA VAL A 20 0.35 -23.15 46.65
C VAL A 20 -0.83 -23.27 45.69
N LEU A 21 -1.96 -22.68 46.05
CA LEU A 21 -3.16 -22.57 45.20
C LEU A 21 -2.88 -21.58 44.06
N ALA A 22 -2.69 -22.11 42.85
CA ALA A 22 -2.72 -21.36 41.61
C ALA A 22 -4.12 -21.49 40.99
N CYS A 23 -4.82 -20.37 40.81
CA CYS A 23 -5.97 -20.30 39.91
C CYS A 23 -5.48 -20.47 38.47
N SER A 24 -5.60 -21.67 37.93
CA SER A 24 -5.38 -21.95 36.50
C SER A 24 -6.60 -21.48 35.72
N SER A 25 -6.43 -20.48 34.87
CA SER A 25 -7.29 -20.28 33.70
C SER A 25 -7.20 -21.55 32.81
N PRO A 26 -8.29 -21.99 32.16
CA PRO A 26 -8.21 -23.13 31.27
C PRO A 26 -7.36 -22.77 30.05
N GLU A 27 -6.26 -23.47 29.85
CA GLU A 27 -5.59 -23.56 28.55
C GLU A 27 -6.60 -24.10 27.55
N ALA A 28 -7.00 -23.27 26.59
CA ALA A 28 -7.76 -23.72 25.43
C ALA A 28 -6.91 -24.78 24.71
N GLU A 29 -7.40 -26.02 24.67
CA GLU A 29 -6.82 -27.08 23.83
C GLU A 29 -6.65 -26.54 22.41
N ARG A 30 -5.42 -26.62 21.88
CA ARG A 30 -5.11 -26.35 20.47
C ARG A 30 -5.83 -27.39 19.60
N GLY A 31 -7.11 -27.15 19.34
CA GLY A 31 -7.91 -27.93 18.40
C GLY A 31 -7.43 -27.67 16.96
N ASP A 32 -6.99 -28.73 16.31
CA ASP A 32 -6.78 -28.80 14.86
C ASP A 32 -8.09 -28.46 14.11
N SER A 33 -8.02 -27.88 12.90
CA SER A 33 -9.23 -27.58 12.11
C SER A 33 -9.97 -28.85 11.67
N GLY A 34 -9.26 -30.00 11.70
CA GLY A 34 -9.78 -31.35 11.46
C GLY A 34 -10.35 -31.57 10.06
N ASP A 35 -10.92 -32.74 9.81
CA ASP A 35 -11.50 -33.10 8.51
C ASP A 35 -12.88 -32.46 8.22
N LYS A 36 -13.38 -31.60 9.12
CA LYS A 36 -14.66 -30.92 8.94
C LYS A 36 -14.59 -30.00 7.71
N LYS A 37 -15.60 -30.14 6.85
CA LYS A 37 -15.82 -29.24 5.71
C LYS A 37 -16.57 -28.00 6.16
N TYR A 38 -15.98 -26.82 5.98
CA TYR A 38 -16.59 -25.55 6.35
C TYR A 38 -17.14 -24.81 5.12
N THR A 39 -18.30 -24.19 5.25
CA THR A 39 -18.73 -23.13 4.31
C THR A 39 -18.14 -21.81 4.76
N ILE A 40 -17.34 -21.16 3.91
CA ILE A 40 -16.70 -19.88 4.20
C ILE A 40 -17.27 -18.84 3.23
N THR A 41 -17.69 -17.69 3.75
CA THR A 41 -18.21 -16.57 2.98
C THR A 41 -17.23 -15.40 3.00
N SER A 42 -17.04 -14.71 1.88
CA SER A 42 -16.26 -13.48 1.86
C SER A 42 -16.87 -12.39 1.00
N PHE A 43 -16.66 -11.14 1.39
CA PHE A 43 -16.96 -9.98 0.57
C PHE A 43 -15.74 -9.05 0.53
N ASP A 44 -15.25 -8.75 -0.67
CA ASP A 44 -14.07 -7.91 -0.88
C ASP A 44 -14.26 -7.11 -2.18
N PHE A 45 -13.29 -6.29 -2.57
CA PHE A 45 -13.35 -5.49 -3.79
C PHE A 45 -12.24 -5.84 -4.77
N LEU A 46 -12.48 -5.50 -6.04
CA LEU A 46 -11.48 -5.57 -7.09
C LEU A 46 -11.42 -4.24 -7.87
N PHE A 47 -10.20 -3.87 -8.27
CA PHE A 47 -9.93 -2.77 -9.20
C PHE A 47 -10.06 -3.20 -10.68
N THR A 48 -10.32 -4.48 -10.91
CA THR A 48 -10.36 -5.12 -12.22
C THR A 48 -11.64 -5.93 -12.35
N ASP A 49 -11.92 -6.46 -13.54
CA ASP A 49 -13.10 -7.32 -13.71
C ASP A 49 -13.11 -8.50 -12.73
N ILE A 50 -14.32 -8.81 -12.29
CA ILE A 50 -14.62 -9.88 -11.36
C ILE A 50 -14.44 -11.22 -12.08
N PRO A 51 -13.65 -12.16 -11.53
CA PRO A 51 -13.51 -13.50 -12.12
C PRO A 51 -14.82 -14.28 -12.06
N PRO A 52 -15.00 -15.31 -12.92
CA PRO A 52 -16.19 -16.16 -12.91
C PRO A 52 -16.49 -16.75 -11.52
N LYS A 53 -17.78 -16.94 -11.20
CA LYS A 53 -18.18 -17.43 -9.87
C LYS A 53 -17.74 -18.87 -9.60
N ASP A 54 -17.62 -19.70 -10.62
CA ASP A 54 -17.39 -21.14 -10.54
C ASP A 54 -16.11 -21.60 -11.28
N GLY A 55 -15.16 -20.69 -11.48
CA GLY A 55 -13.94 -21.01 -12.23
C GLY A 55 -13.06 -22.07 -11.56
N ARG A 56 -12.20 -22.69 -12.36
CA ARG A 56 -11.30 -23.79 -11.94
C ARG A 56 -10.49 -23.44 -10.70
N GLY A 57 -10.01 -22.21 -10.58
CA GLY A 57 -9.25 -21.76 -9.41
C GLY A 57 -10.03 -21.87 -8.09
N LEU A 58 -11.35 -21.63 -8.10
CA LEU A 58 -12.19 -21.82 -6.92
C LEU A 58 -12.32 -23.28 -6.54
N LYS A 59 -12.52 -24.16 -7.54
CA LYS A 59 -12.64 -25.60 -7.33
C LYS A 59 -11.37 -26.16 -6.70
N MET A 60 -10.22 -25.74 -7.20
CA MET A 60 -8.92 -26.08 -6.62
C MET A 60 -8.82 -25.66 -5.14
N ILE A 61 -9.24 -24.44 -4.77
CA ILE A 61 -9.27 -24.00 -3.36
C ILE A 61 -10.19 -24.89 -2.52
N ASN A 62 -11.42 -25.12 -2.99
CA ASN A 62 -12.40 -25.96 -2.28
C ASN A 62 -11.87 -27.37 -2.02
N GLU A 63 -11.17 -27.96 -3.00
CA GLU A 63 -10.53 -29.27 -2.89
C GLU A 63 -9.35 -29.26 -1.90
N ARG A 64 -8.41 -28.31 -2.06
CA ARG A 64 -7.18 -28.27 -1.25
C ARG A 64 -7.46 -28.04 0.23
N PHE A 65 -8.39 -27.14 0.54
CA PHE A 65 -8.68 -26.74 1.92
C PHE A 65 -9.92 -27.45 2.50
N ASN A 66 -10.55 -28.34 1.73
CA ASN A 66 -11.80 -29.00 2.11
C ASN A 66 -12.86 -27.99 2.61
N VAL A 67 -13.24 -27.06 1.73
CA VAL A 67 -14.20 -25.98 2.03
C VAL A 67 -15.27 -25.86 0.94
N ASP A 68 -16.37 -25.21 1.28
CA ASP A 68 -17.30 -24.60 0.34
C ASP A 68 -17.12 -23.08 0.42
N TYR A 69 -16.17 -22.55 -0.37
CA TYR A 69 -15.84 -21.13 -0.36
C TYR A 69 -16.76 -20.33 -1.29
N ARG A 70 -17.58 -19.48 -0.68
CA ARG A 70 -18.56 -18.60 -1.32
C ARG A 70 -18.10 -17.15 -1.24
N ARG A 71 -17.47 -16.71 -2.31
CA ARG A 71 -16.90 -15.37 -2.42
C ARG A 71 -17.83 -14.43 -3.17
N GLU A 72 -17.77 -13.16 -2.81
CA GLU A 72 -18.40 -12.09 -3.54
C GLU A 72 -17.43 -10.93 -3.68
N TYR A 73 -17.46 -10.30 -4.84
CA TYR A 73 -16.73 -9.07 -5.08
C TYR A 73 -17.68 -7.98 -5.55
N ALA A 74 -17.39 -6.75 -5.16
CA ALA A 74 -17.86 -5.58 -5.88
C ALA A 74 -16.69 -4.89 -6.59
N VAL A 75 -17.00 -4.05 -7.58
CA VAL A 75 -16.04 -3.08 -8.09
C VAL A 75 -15.84 -2.02 -7.00
N VAL A 76 -14.59 -1.55 -6.83
CA VAL A 76 -14.20 -0.64 -5.75
C VAL A 76 -15.12 0.57 -5.58
N THR A 77 -15.63 1.14 -6.69
CA THR A 77 -16.49 2.33 -6.69
C THR A 77 -17.86 2.14 -6.03
N GLU A 78 -18.35 0.90 -5.93
CA GLU A 78 -19.65 0.58 -5.32
C GLU A 78 -19.50 -0.21 -4.02
N TYR A 79 -18.26 -0.54 -3.64
CA TYR A 79 -18.00 -1.51 -2.59
C TYR A 79 -18.41 -1.00 -1.21
N ASN A 80 -17.98 0.22 -0.85
CA ASN A 80 -18.19 0.75 0.50
C ASN A 80 -19.68 0.95 0.83
N GLU A 81 -20.49 1.38 -0.14
CA GLU A 81 -21.95 1.50 0.00
C GLU A 81 -22.61 0.13 0.24
N LYS A 82 -22.23 -0.88 -0.58
CA LYS A 82 -22.74 -2.25 -0.43
C LYS A 82 -22.31 -2.89 0.89
N LEU A 83 -21.07 -2.68 1.29
CA LEU A 83 -20.54 -3.18 2.56
C LEU A 83 -21.31 -2.58 3.73
N THR A 84 -21.49 -1.25 3.73
CA THR A 84 -22.23 -0.54 4.78
C THR A 84 -23.66 -1.03 4.91
N ALA A 85 -24.36 -1.24 3.79
CA ALA A 85 -25.73 -1.78 3.78
C ALA A 85 -25.80 -3.19 4.36
N ARG A 86 -24.82 -4.07 4.04
CA ARG A 86 -24.76 -5.44 4.59
C ARG A 86 -24.51 -5.47 6.09
N VAL A 87 -23.54 -4.68 6.56
CA VAL A 87 -23.23 -4.60 7.98
C VAL A 87 -24.45 -4.06 8.76
N ALA A 88 -25.13 -3.04 8.22
CA ALA A 88 -26.37 -2.51 8.82
C ALA A 88 -27.52 -3.53 8.85
N ALA A 89 -27.62 -4.40 7.85
CA ALA A 89 -28.61 -5.49 7.81
C ALA A 89 -28.24 -6.70 8.69
N GLY A 90 -27.06 -6.72 9.31
CA GLY A 90 -26.55 -7.85 10.09
C GLY A 90 -26.08 -9.04 9.23
N ASP A 91 -26.01 -8.88 7.91
CA ASP A 91 -25.54 -9.87 6.93
C ASP A 91 -24.02 -9.74 6.72
N ILE A 92 -23.27 -9.93 7.81
CA ILE A 92 -21.80 -9.83 7.83
C ILE A 92 -21.21 -11.18 7.37
N PRO A 93 -20.50 -11.24 6.21
CA PRO A 93 -19.78 -12.43 5.76
C PRO A 93 -18.69 -12.85 6.74
N ASP A 94 -18.20 -14.08 6.64
CA ASP A 94 -17.13 -14.58 7.52
C ASP A 94 -15.85 -13.74 7.39
N VAL A 95 -15.53 -13.28 6.18
CA VAL A 95 -14.38 -12.41 5.90
C VAL A 95 -14.80 -11.17 5.10
N ILE A 96 -14.34 -10.00 5.54
CA ILE A 96 -14.60 -8.71 4.89
C ILE A 96 -13.28 -8.04 4.53
N GLY A 97 -13.15 -7.57 3.29
CA GLY A 97 -12.04 -6.73 2.85
C GLY A 97 -12.25 -5.25 3.15
N PHE A 98 -11.18 -4.53 3.46
CA PHE A 98 -11.18 -3.09 3.68
C PHE A 98 -10.09 -2.42 2.86
N SER A 99 -10.44 -1.33 2.17
CA SER A 99 -9.45 -0.34 1.75
C SER A 99 -9.08 0.48 2.99
N MET A 100 -7.85 0.38 3.45
CA MET A 100 -7.44 1.05 4.70
C MET A 100 -7.08 2.52 4.50
N GLU A 101 -7.09 2.97 3.24
CA GLU A 101 -7.03 4.36 2.86
C GLU A 101 -8.44 4.99 2.84
N GLU A 102 -9.43 4.29 2.28
CA GLU A 102 -10.77 4.85 2.03
C GLU A 102 -11.78 4.52 3.15
N ASP A 103 -11.70 3.34 3.77
CA ASP A 103 -12.76 2.80 4.64
C ASP A 103 -12.30 2.55 6.09
N ARG A 104 -11.17 3.15 6.48
CA ARG A 104 -10.62 3.02 7.83
C ARG A 104 -11.58 3.52 8.91
N GLY A 105 -12.40 4.51 8.58
CA GLY A 105 -13.44 5.04 9.45
C GLY A 105 -14.47 4.00 9.87
N ASN A 106 -15.11 3.36 8.89
CA ASN A 106 -16.09 2.32 9.16
C ASN A 106 -15.45 1.10 9.81
N TYR A 107 -14.23 0.72 9.39
CA TYR A 107 -13.48 -0.34 10.07
C TYR A 107 -13.34 -0.08 11.58
N VAL A 108 -12.82 1.09 11.99
CA VAL A 108 -12.64 1.41 13.41
C VAL A 108 -13.99 1.48 14.15
N LYS A 109 -14.99 2.09 13.54
CA LYS A 109 -16.35 2.18 14.09
C LYS A 109 -16.94 0.79 14.35
N TRP A 110 -16.91 -0.10 13.37
CA TRP A 110 -17.48 -1.44 13.48
C TRP A 110 -16.66 -2.35 14.40
N ALA A 111 -15.34 -2.18 14.46
CA ALA A 111 -14.50 -2.86 15.44
C ALA A 111 -14.92 -2.50 16.88
N LYS A 112 -15.12 -1.21 17.18
CA LYS A 112 -15.61 -0.74 18.49
C LYS A 112 -17.01 -1.25 18.83
N GLN A 113 -17.85 -1.44 17.80
CA GLN A 113 -19.20 -2.01 17.94
C GLN A 113 -19.19 -3.55 18.08
N GLY A 114 -18.03 -4.20 18.05
CA GLY A 114 -17.91 -5.65 18.22
C GLY A 114 -18.29 -6.46 16.98
N ALA A 115 -18.26 -5.86 15.78
CA ALA A 115 -18.58 -6.57 14.53
C ALA A 115 -17.51 -7.60 14.12
N PHE A 116 -16.28 -7.48 14.64
CA PHE A 116 -15.14 -8.28 14.22
C PHE A 116 -14.55 -9.11 15.35
N LEU A 117 -14.01 -10.28 15.00
CA LEU A 117 -13.30 -11.20 15.87
C LEU A 117 -11.90 -10.62 16.22
N PRO A 118 -11.53 -10.51 17.51
CA PRO A 118 -10.15 -10.24 17.90
C PRO A 118 -9.21 -11.38 17.47
N LEU A 119 -8.07 -11.04 16.87
CA LEU A 119 -7.16 -12.02 16.24
C LEU A 119 -5.89 -12.29 17.05
N ASN A 120 -5.66 -11.58 18.15
CA ASN A 120 -4.41 -11.60 18.92
C ASN A 120 -3.92 -13.04 19.25
N GLU A 121 -4.84 -13.92 19.62
CA GLU A 121 -4.53 -15.30 20.03
C GLU A 121 -4.12 -16.22 18.88
N TYR A 122 -4.41 -15.84 17.63
CA TYR A 122 -4.10 -16.64 16.45
C TYR A 122 -2.79 -16.24 15.77
N ILE A 123 -2.28 -15.02 16.00
CA ILE A 123 -1.16 -14.47 15.21
C ILE A 123 0.08 -15.35 15.26
N ASP A 124 0.42 -15.87 16.45
CA ASP A 124 1.65 -16.63 16.66
C ASP A 124 1.63 -18.04 16.05
N ASP A 125 0.44 -18.54 15.72
CA ASP A 125 0.25 -19.86 15.11
C ASP A 125 0.63 -19.87 13.61
N TYR A 126 0.63 -18.72 12.93
CA TYR A 126 0.83 -18.61 11.48
C TYR A 126 2.14 -17.89 11.11
N PRO A 127 3.06 -18.54 10.37
CA PRO A 127 4.35 -17.94 10.02
C PRO A 127 4.24 -16.59 9.30
N THR A 128 3.32 -16.43 8.34
CA THR A 128 3.21 -15.18 7.57
C THR A 128 2.60 -14.03 8.37
N LEU A 129 1.83 -14.33 9.42
CA LEU A 129 1.29 -13.31 10.32
C LEU A 129 2.36 -12.79 11.28
N LYS A 130 3.25 -13.67 11.78
CA LYS A 130 4.41 -13.27 12.59
C LYS A 130 5.40 -12.35 11.86
N MET A 131 5.44 -12.41 10.54
CA MET A 131 6.31 -11.54 9.73
C MET A 131 5.80 -10.10 9.61
N VAL A 132 4.55 -9.83 10.00
CA VAL A 132 3.97 -8.49 9.91
C VAL A 132 4.61 -7.58 10.98
N PRO A 133 5.25 -6.45 10.58
CA PRO A 133 5.86 -5.53 11.53
C PRO A 133 4.86 -4.91 12.50
N LYS A 134 5.31 -4.60 13.71
CA LYS A 134 4.48 -4.02 14.78
C LYS A 134 3.77 -2.75 14.34
N GLU A 135 4.44 -1.87 13.62
CA GLU A 135 3.85 -0.62 13.12
C GLU A 135 2.70 -0.85 12.14
N VAL A 136 2.71 -1.97 11.41
CA VAL A 136 1.60 -2.35 10.53
C VAL A 136 0.44 -2.91 11.35
N TRP A 137 0.73 -3.71 12.39
CA TRP A 137 -0.30 -4.17 13.34
C TRP A 137 -0.97 -3.01 14.09
N ASN A 138 -0.22 -1.97 14.45
CA ASN A 138 -0.77 -0.77 15.10
C ASN A 138 -1.89 -0.14 14.26
N ALA A 139 -1.77 -0.15 12.94
CA ALA A 139 -2.73 0.48 12.03
C ALA A 139 -4.12 -0.20 12.02
N VAL A 140 -4.16 -1.49 12.38
CA VAL A 140 -5.36 -2.35 12.48
C VAL A 140 -5.68 -2.74 13.94
N THR A 141 -5.10 -2.02 14.90
CA THR A 141 -5.38 -2.21 16.32
C THR A 141 -6.42 -1.18 16.78
N VAL A 142 -7.50 -1.65 17.40
CA VAL A 142 -8.53 -0.80 18.00
C VAL A 142 -8.68 -1.22 19.45
N ASP A 143 -8.55 -0.26 20.38
CA ASP A 143 -8.65 -0.48 21.82
C ASP A 143 -7.82 -1.68 22.35
N GLY A 144 -6.60 -1.82 21.81
CA GLY A 144 -5.62 -2.84 22.20
C GLY A 144 -5.80 -4.23 21.56
N LYS A 145 -6.83 -4.40 20.71
CA LYS A 145 -7.11 -5.66 20.00
C LYS A 145 -6.90 -5.51 18.49
N ILE A 146 -6.34 -6.55 17.88
CA ILE A 146 -6.13 -6.61 16.43
C ILE A 146 -7.38 -7.21 15.79
N TYR A 147 -8.03 -6.46 14.90
CA TYR A 147 -9.32 -6.85 14.30
C TYR A 147 -9.25 -7.12 12.80
N ALA A 148 -8.10 -6.89 12.16
CA ALA A 148 -7.93 -7.18 10.74
C ALA A 148 -6.52 -7.67 10.44
N ILE A 149 -6.39 -8.41 9.35
CA ILE A 149 -5.14 -8.93 8.81
C ILE A 149 -4.70 -8.00 7.67
N PRO A 150 -3.63 -7.21 7.83
CA PRO A 150 -3.16 -6.28 6.81
C PRO A 150 -2.52 -7.04 5.65
N LYS A 151 -2.82 -6.67 4.41
CA LYS A 151 -2.27 -7.26 3.19
C LYS A 151 -1.04 -6.47 2.75
N TYR A 152 0.08 -7.18 2.53
CA TYR A 152 1.40 -6.60 2.23
C TYR A 152 1.33 -5.57 1.09
N TYR A 153 2.07 -4.48 1.27
CA TYR A 153 2.37 -3.50 0.23
C TYR A 153 3.74 -2.89 0.53
N PRO A 154 4.61 -2.66 -0.47
CA PRO A 154 5.95 -2.18 -0.19
C PRO A 154 5.95 -0.77 0.42
N LYS A 155 6.88 -0.51 1.34
CA LYS A 155 7.08 0.81 1.95
C LYS A 155 7.92 1.72 1.06
N LYS A 156 9.03 1.22 0.51
CA LYS A 156 10.04 2.02 -0.19
C LYS A 156 9.65 2.40 -1.61
N TYR A 157 8.93 1.53 -2.30
CA TYR A 157 8.66 1.62 -3.74
C TYR A 157 7.35 2.35 -4.03
N GLN A 158 7.28 3.60 -3.56
CA GLN A 158 6.23 4.54 -3.92
C GLN A 158 6.50 5.18 -5.29
N ILE A 159 5.53 5.95 -5.76
CA ILE A 159 5.63 6.69 -7.02
C ILE A 159 6.71 7.77 -6.89
N THR A 160 7.65 7.79 -7.83
CA THR A 160 8.78 8.73 -7.89
C THR A 160 9.03 9.21 -9.33
N PRO A 161 9.69 10.38 -9.51
CA PRO A 161 9.93 10.95 -10.83
C PRO A 161 10.91 10.12 -11.69
N ILE A 162 10.58 9.99 -12.96
CA ILE A 162 11.36 9.29 -14.00
C ILE A 162 11.49 10.21 -15.21
N ILE A 163 12.67 10.24 -15.83
CA ILE A 163 13.00 11.16 -16.94
C ILE A 163 13.50 10.42 -18.18
N ARG A 164 13.23 11.01 -19.36
CA ARG A 164 13.87 10.68 -20.65
C ARG A 164 15.35 11.07 -20.62
N LYS A 165 16.20 10.09 -20.27
CA LYS A 165 17.66 10.26 -20.28
C LYS A 165 18.17 10.52 -21.70
N ASP A 166 17.58 9.88 -22.70
CA ASP A 166 17.94 10.12 -24.10
C ASP A 166 17.68 11.57 -24.54
N TRP A 167 16.66 12.22 -23.97
CA TRP A 167 16.42 13.66 -24.21
C TRP A 167 17.42 14.55 -23.48
N LEU A 168 17.84 14.19 -22.26
CA LEU A 168 18.93 14.89 -21.58
C LEU A 168 20.22 14.85 -22.40
N ASP A 169 20.59 13.65 -22.85
CA ASP A 169 21.82 13.41 -23.62
C ASP A 169 21.80 14.18 -24.96
N LYS A 170 20.67 14.15 -25.69
CA LYS A 170 20.51 14.88 -26.96
C LYS A 170 20.63 16.40 -26.80
N LEU A 171 20.12 16.95 -25.70
CA LEU A 171 20.15 18.39 -25.45
C LEU A 171 21.40 18.88 -24.69
N GLY A 172 22.29 17.96 -24.30
CA GLY A 172 23.47 18.25 -23.49
C GLY A 172 23.13 18.71 -22.06
N LEU A 173 22.00 18.26 -21.52
CA LEU A 173 21.51 18.61 -20.19
C LEU A 173 21.96 17.59 -19.15
N LYS A 174 22.09 18.04 -17.90
CA LYS A 174 22.36 17.17 -16.76
C LYS A 174 21.06 16.71 -16.09
N MET A 175 21.13 15.60 -15.36
CA MET A 175 20.06 15.18 -14.47
C MET A 175 19.78 16.28 -13.43
N PRO A 176 18.54 16.76 -13.27
CA PRO A 176 18.23 17.82 -12.32
C PRO A 176 18.37 17.32 -10.86
N THR A 177 18.85 18.21 -10.00
CA THR A 177 19.10 17.93 -8.56
C THR A 177 18.34 18.86 -7.62
N ASN A 178 17.66 19.86 -8.16
CA ASN A 178 16.86 20.86 -7.47
C ASN A 178 15.79 21.43 -8.43
N PHE A 179 14.88 22.26 -7.91
CA PHE A 179 13.77 22.80 -8.70
C PHE A 179 14.16 23.78 -9.81
N GLU A 180 15.24 24.54 -9.64
CA GLU A 180 15.68 25.47 -10.69
C GLU A 180 16.24 24.69 -11.89
N GLU A 181 17.07 23.68 -11.64
CA GLU A 181 17.55 22.76 -12.69
C GLU A 181 16.41 21.95 -13.32
N LEU A 182 15.44 21.50 -12.51
CA LEU A 182 14.24 20.83 -13.03
C LEU A 182 13.48 21.74 -13.99
N LYS A 183 13.32 23.02 -13.62
CA LYS A 183 12.64 24.02 -14.44
C LYS A 183 13.35 24.22 -15.77
N GLU A 184 14.67 24.40 -15.74
CA GLU A 184 15.49 24.51 -16.95
C GLU A 184 15.34 23.29 -17.86
N VAL A 185 15.43 22.09 -17.29
CA VAL A 185 15.30 20.82 -18.03
C VAL A 185 13.90 20.67 -18.64
N ALA A 186 12.85 20.88 -17.85
CA ALA A 186 11.47 20.72 -18.30
C ALA A 186 11.10 21.75 -19.39
N ILE A 187 11.56 23.00 -19.27
CA ILE A 187 11.35 24.02 -20.31
C ILE A 187 12.16 23.66 -21.56
N ALA A 188 13.41 23.20 -21.42
CA ALA A 188 14.22 22.77 -22.54
C ALA A 188 13.57 21.62 -23.31
N PHE A 189 12.99 20.64 -22.61
CA PHE A 189 12.23 19.57 -23.24
C PHE A 189 11.04 20.10 -24.04
N ALA A 190 10.34 21.13 -23.57
CA ALA A 190 9.20 21.68 -24.29
C ALA A 190 9.57 22.62 -25.47
N LYS A 191 10.82 23.10 -25.55
CA LYS A 191 11.22 24.22 -26.44
C LYS A 191 12.42 23.95 -27.34
N ARG A 192 13.13 22.83 -27.15
CA ARG A 192 14.38 22.53 -27.86
C ARG A 192 14.30 21.24 -28.69
N ASP A 193 13.09 20.86 -29.10
CA ASP A 193 12.81 19.74 -30.02
C ASP A 193 13.57 18.44 -29.65
N PRO A 194 13.40 17.92 -28.42
CA PRO A 194 14.12 16.73 -27.99
C PRO A 194 13.69 15.47 -28.76
N ASP A 195 12.51 15.44 -29.38
CA ASP A 195 12.08 14.33 -30.23
C ASP A 195 12.50 14.49 -31.71
N GLY A 196 12.87 15.68 -32.15
CA GLY A 196 13.51 15.93 -33.45
C GLY A 196 12.52 16.07 -34.60
N ASN A 197 11.29 16.45 -34.31
CA ASN A 197 10.23 16.58 -35.31
C ASN A 197 10.10 18.02 -35.86
N GLY A 198 10.88 18.97 -35.31
CA GLY A 198 10.90 20.38 -35.71
C GLY A 198 9.73 21.21 -35.19
N ARG A 199 8.98 20.74 -34.20
CA ARG A 199 7.81 21.40 -33.60
C ARG A 199 7.91 21.47 -32.09
N ASP A 200 7.39 22.56 -31.53
CA ASP A 200 7.21 22.72 -30.08
C ASP A 200 5.93 21.99 -29.61
N ASP A 201 5.87 20.67 -29.77
CA ASP A 201 4.71 19.84 -29.41
C ASP A 201 4.99 18.80 -28.31
N THR A 202 6.13 18.96 -27.64
CA THR A 202 6.54 18.21 -26.46
C THR A 202 6.37 19.02 -25.17
N TYR A 203 6.29 18.31 -24.05
CA TYR A 203 6.14 18.84 -22.70
C TYR A 203 7.33 18.41 -21.84
N GLY A 204 7.66 19.22 -20.84
CA GLY A 204 8.65 18.85 -19.83
C GLY A 204 8.14 17.76 -18.89
N LEU A 205 6.92 17.93 -18.37
CA LEU A 205 6.32 17.07 -17.36
C LEU A 205 4.90 16.65 -17.76
N ALA A 206 4.64 15.35 -17.76
CA ALA A 206 3.28 14.81 -17.83
C ALA A 206 2.62 14.94 -16.45
N PHE A 207 1.64 15.83 -16.35
CA PHE A 207 1.02 16.21 -15.08
C PHE A 207 -0.49 15.96 -15.07
N GLY A 208 -1.04 15.30 -14.05
CA GLY A 208 -2.49 15.04 -13.96
C GLY A 208 -2.99 15.38 -12.57
N GLU A 209 -3.92 16.32 -12.47
CA GLU A 209 -4.40 16.84 -11.19
C GLU A 209 -5.66 16.12 -10.69
N LYS A 210 -6.55 15.66 -11.58
CA LYS A 210 -7.94 15.23 -11.34
C LYS A 210 -8.19 14.34 -10.11
N ASN A 211 -7.19 13.62 -9.61
CA ASN A 211 -7.31 12.85 -8.38
C ASN A 211 -6.07 12.90 -7.46
N LEU A 212 -4.90 13.43 -7.87
CA LEU A 212 -3.60 13.03 -7.27
C LEU A 212 -2.43 14.03 -7.47
N ILE A 213 -2.63 15.31 -7.22
CA ILE A 213 -1.50 16.28 -7.23
C ILE A 213 -0.46 16.02 -6.11
N ASN A 214 -0.76 15.12 -5.16
CA ASN A 214 0.11 14.78 -4.04
C ASN A 214 1.31 13.89 -4.44
N PHE A 215 1.20 13.12 -5.54
CA PHE A 215 2.26 12.19 -5.96
C PHE A 215 3.45 12.85 -6.68
N TYR A 216 3.33 14.13 -7.03
CA TYR A 216 4.32 14.83 -7.84
C TYR A 216 5.41 15.50 -7.01
N HIS A 217 6.09 14.77 -6.11
CA HIS A 217 7.11 15.34 -5.22
C HIS A 217 8.54 14.90 -5.57
N PHE A 218 9.53 15.71 -5.17
CA PHE A 218 10.96 15.43 -5.39
C PHE A 218 11.71 15.09 -4.09
N GLY A 219 10.98 14.66 -3.07
CA GLY A 219 11.50 14.22 -1.77
C GLY A 219 10.46 14.44 -0.66
N THR A 220 10.66 13.82 0.52
CA THR A 220 9.73 13.93 1.67
C THR A 220 9.44 15.37 2.06
N TYR A 221 10.43 16.27 1.95
CA TYR A 221 10.25 17.68 2.30
C TYR A 221 9.14 18.35 1.47
N TRP A 222 8.91 17.93 0.22
CA TRP A 222 7.89 18.49 -0.67
C TRP A 222 6.70 17.56 -0.91
N ASP A 223 6.64 16.44 -0.18
CA ASP A 223 5.54 15.50 -0.24
C ASP A 223 4.32 16.05 0.51
N ALA A 224 3.19 16.16 -0.19
CA ALA A 224 1.95 16.70 0.36
C ALA A 224 1.33 15.80 1.44
N ASP A 225 1.58 14.50 1.38
CA ASP A 225 1.02 13.52 2.33
C ASP A 225 1.96 13.27 3.53
N ALA A 226 3.19 13.79 3.48
CA ALA A 226 4.16 13.61 4.56
C ALA A 226 3.84 14.49 5.77
N TRP A 227 3.57 13.85 6.92
CA TRP A 227 3.55 14.52 8.22
C TRP A 227 4.99 14.66 8.72
N TYR A 228 5.73 15.57 8.07
CA TYR A 228 7.16 15.79 8.25
C TYR A 228 7.45 17.13 8.92
N HIS A 229 6.86 18.20 8.38
CA HIS A 229 7.02 19.57 8.87
C HIS A 229 6.38 19.76 10.24
N LYS A 230 6.86 20.76 10.97
CA LYS A 230 6.30 21.14 12.26
C LYS A 230 5.84 22.59 12.25
N ASN A 231 4.72 22.87 12.92
CA ASN A 231 4.30 24.23 13.21
C ASN A 231 5.10 24.84 14.38
N GLU A 232 4.82 26.11 14.71
CA GLU A 232 5.46 26.83 15.81
C GLU A 232 5.27 26.17 17.19
N LYS A 233 4.21 25.37 17.36
CA LYS A 233 3.95 24.58 18.59
C LYS A 233 4.73 23.26 18.63
N GLY A 234 5.59 23.00 17.63
CA GLY A 234 6.34 21.75 17.49
C GLY A 234 5.49 20.53 17.09
N GLN A 235 4.25 20.74 16.65
CA GLN A 235 3.35 19.69 16.20
C GLN A 235 3.62 19.36 14.73
N TYR A 236 3.63 18.08 14.38
CA TYR A 236 3.66 17.65 12.98
C TYR A 236 2.43 18.16 12.24
N ILE A 237 2.60 18.64 11.01
CA ILE A 237 1.53 19.12 10.13
C ILE A 237 1.57 18.35 8.81
N PRO A 238 0.43 18.22 8.10
CA PRO A 238 0.42 17.59 6.78
C PRO A 238 1.20 18.46 5.77
N GLY A 239 1.99 17.83 4.91
CA GLY A 239 2.82 18.52 3.93
C GLY A 239 2.02 19.42 2.98
N ILE A 240 0.74 19.11 2.74
CA ILE A 240 -0.17 19.86 1.87
C ILE A 240 -0.39 21.32 2.29
N ILE A 241 -0.12 21.69 3.55
CA ILE A 241 -0.20 23.09 4.04
C ILE A 241 1.18 23.68 4.37
N SER A 242 2.27 22.98 4.05
CA SER A 242 3.62 23.43 4.36
C SER A 242 4.12 24.54 3.42
N ASP A 243 5.13 25.30 3.87
CA ASP A 243 5.84 26.26 3.00
C ASP A 243 6.54 25.56 1.82
N ALA A 244 7.00 24.33 2.03
CA ALA A 244 7.56 23.51 0.96
C ALA A 244 6.53 23.26 -0.16
N ARG A 245 5.24 23.11 0.20
CA ARG A 245 4.18 22.98 -0.79
C ARG A 245 3.97 24.27 -1.57
N LYS A 246 4.06 25.44 -0.92
CA LYS A 246 4.02 26.76 -1.58
C LYS A 246 5.13 26.90 -2.63
N GLU A 247 6.35 26.48 -2.31
CA GLU A 247 7.48 26.45 -3.25
C GLU A 247 7.19 25.55 -4.45
N TRP A 248 6.68 24.35 -4.18
CA TRP A 248 6.34 23.40 -5.24
C TRP A 248 5.25 23.95 -6.19
N ILE A 249 4.19 24.57 -5.65
CA ILE A 249 3.11 25.20 -6.44
C ILE A 249 3.68 26.29 -7.35
N ARG A 250 4.59 27.13 -6.82
CA ARG A 250 5.27 28.18 -7.61
C ARG A 250 5.98 27.57 -8.83
N VAL A 251 6.76 26.51 -8.62
CA VAL A 251 7.51 25.86 -9.71
C VAL A 251 6.56 25.27 -10.75
N MET A 252 5.48 24.61 -10.32
CA MET A 252 4.48 24.08 -11.26
C MET A 252 3.78 25.20 -12.05
N ALA A 253 3.46 26.33 -11.41
CA ALA A 253 2.88 27.49 -12.08
C ALA A 253 3.83 28.09 -13.12
N GLU A 254 5.14 28.16 -12.82
CA GLU A 254 6.17 28.59 -13.76
C GLU A 254 6.30 27.65 -14.96
N LEU A 255 6.28 26.33 -14.72
CA LEU A 255 6.30 25.32 -15.78
C LEU A 255 5.06 25.38 -16.68
N TYR A 256 3.88 25.52 -16.07
CA TYR A 256 2.63 25.67 -16.79
C TYR A 256 2.64 26.93 -17.67
N LYS A 257 3.03 28.07 -17.10
CA LYS A 257 3.17 29.35 -17.83
C LYS A 257 4.17 29.25 -18.99
N ALA A 258 5.25 28.48 -18.83
CA ALA A 258 6.24 28.25 -19.89
C ALA A 258 5.77 27.24 -20.96
N GLY A 259 4.60 26.60 -20.78
CA GLY A 259 4.09 25.55 -21.66
C GLY A 259 4.81 24.21 -21.51
N ALA A 260 5.54 24.00 -20.41
CA ALA A 260 6.23 22.74 -20.10
C ALA A 260 5.29 21.69 -19.47
N ILE A 261 4.06 22.07 -19.15
CA ILE A 261 2.97 21.21 -18.69
C ILE A 261 1.80 21.34 -19.68
N GLN A 262 1.10 20.25 -19.95
CA GLN A 262 -0.05 20.23 -20.86
C GLN A 262 -1.24 21.02 -20.30
N LYS A 263 -1.97 21.72 -21.18
CA LYS A 263 -3.06 22.65 -20.79
C LYS A 263 -4.24 21.98 -20.08
N ASP A 264 -4.51 20.73 -20.42
CA ASP A 264 -5.64 19.95 -19.92
C ASP A 264 -5.29 19.12 -18.67
N PHE A 265 -4.18 19.44 -17.97
CA PHE A 265 -3.72 18.66 -16.80
C PHE A 265 -4.79 18.49 -15.70
N VAL A 266 -5.67 19.49 -15.52
CA VAL A 266 -6.80 19.45 -14.56
C VAL A 266 -7.87 18.42 -14.92
N LEU A 267 -7.94 17.99 -16.18
CA LEU A 267 -8.92 17.01 -16.66
C LEU A 267 -8.37 15.58 -16.63
N LEU A 268 -7.06 15.42 -16.41
CA LEU A 268 -6.36 14.15 -16.50
C LEU A 268 -6.08 13.60 -15.11
N SER A 269 -6.39 12.32 -14.89
CA SER A 269 -5.81 11.57 -13.78
C SER A 269 -4.30 11.34 -13.98
N HIS A 270 -3.59 10.95 -12.91
CA HIS A 270 -2.19 10.52 -13.00
C HIS A 270 -1.97 9.45 -14.10
N ASN A 271 -2.83 8.43 -14.14
CA ASN A 271 -2.75 7.37 -15.14
C ASN A 271 -2.99 7.90 -16.56
N GLU A 272 -3.91 8.84 -16.74
CA GLU A 272 -4.16 9.48 -18.03
C GLU A 272 -3.02 10.39 -18.46
N ALA A 273 -2.38 11.13 -17.54
CA ALA A 273 -1.20 11.92 -17.85
C ALA A 273 -0.04 11.01 -18.32
N ASN A 274 0.21 9.91 -17.61
CA ASN A 274 1.21 8.92 -18.03
C ASN A 274 0.86 8.32 -19.42
N THR A 275 -0.37 7.88 -19.63
CA THR A 275 -0.76 7.15 -20.87
C THR A 275 -0.97 8.06 -22.07
N LYS A 276 -1.71 9.15 -21.93
CA LYS A 276 -2.12 10.05 -23.03
C LYS A 276 -1.05 11.11 -23.37
N VAL A 277 -0.09 11.36 -22.46
CA VAL A 277 0.96 12.37 -22.67
C VAL A 277 2.34 11.72 -22.75
N PHE A 278 2.81 11.08 -21.68
CA PHE A 278 4.15 10.51 -21.66
C PHE A 278 4.32 9.33 -22.64
N TYR A 279 3.52 8.27 -22.49
CA TYR A 279 3.60 7.08 -23.37
C TYR A 279 3.12 7.34 -24.80
N ALA A 280 2.40 8.45 -25.02
CA ALA A 280 2.11 8.98 -26.35
C ALA A 280 3.33 9.67 -27.00
N GLY A 281 4.48 9.70 -26.32
CA GLY A 281 5.74 10.25 -26.81
C GLY A 281 5.88 11.76 -26.66
N LYS A 282 5.01 12.43 -25.90
CA LYS A 282 4.90 13.89 -25.83
C LYS A 282 5.49 14.53 -24.59
N ALA A 283 6.00 13.77 -23.61
CA ALA A 283 6.58 14.35 -22.40
C ALA A 283 7.91 13.70 -22.02
N GLY A 284 8.78 14.49 -21.37
CA GLY A 284 10.10 14.06 -20.93
C GLY A 284 10.15 13.50 -19.51
N ILE A 285 9.22 13.90 -18.63
CA ILE A 285 9.16 13.47 -17.22
C ILE A 285 7.78 12.89 -16.93
N PHE A 286 7.75 11.78 -16.21
CA PHE A 286 6.54 11.20 -15.63
C PHE A 286 6.85 10.63 -14.24
N PHE A 287 5.83 10.13 -13.56
CA PHE A 287 5.97 9.56 -12.22
C PHE A 287 5.53 8.10 -12.24
N GLY A 288 6.33 7.23 -11.63
CA GLY A 288 6.09 5.80 -11.60
C GLY A 288 6.82 5.11 -10.46
N ALA A 289 6.58 3.82 -10.29
CA ALA A 289 7.25 3.01 -9.27
C ALA A 289 7.98 1.84 -9.95
N PRO A 290 8.93 1.18 -9.27
CA PRO A 290 9.55 -0.04 -9.81
C PRO A 290 8.55 -1.19 -10.04
N ARG A 291 7.31 -1.07 -9.56
CA ARG A 291 6.22 -2.03 -9.75
C ARG A 291 5.05 -1.41 -10.52
N GLY A 292 4.23 -2.25 -11.14
CA GLY A 292 2.94 -1.84 -11.71
C GLY A 292 3.01 -1.11 -13.05
N MET A 293 4.19 -0.99 -13.67
CA MET A 293 4.30 -0.48 -15.04
C MET A 293 3.77 -1.52 -16.04
N ALA A 294 3.13 -1.10 -17.14
CA ALA A 294 2.58 -2.04 -18.12
C ALA A 294 3.52 -2.15 -19.34
N ASP A 295 4.08 -3.34 -19.59
CA ASP A 295 5.02 -3.60 -20.70
C ASP A 295 4.50 -3.10 -22.06
N ASP A 296 3.19 -3.17 -22.30
CA ASP A 296 2.59 -2.72 -23.56
C ASP A 296 2.71 -1.20 -23.77
N TYR A 297 2.73 -0.41 -22.69
CA TYR A 297 3.00 1.03 -22.77
C TYR A 297 4.44 1.30 -23.19
N MET A 298 5.42 0.52 -22.70
CA MET A 298 6.81 0.65 -23.15
C MET A 298 6.97 0.21 -24.60
N LYS A 299 6.34 -0.90 -25.01
CA LYS A 299 6.35 -1.34 -26.41
C LYS A 299 5.76 -0.28 -27.34
N ALA A 300 4.65 0.35 -26.96
CA ALA A 300 4.03 1.43 -27.71
C ALA A 300 4.95 2.65 -27.81
N LEU A 301 5.54 3.08 -26.69
CA LEU A 301 6.49 4.19 -26.68
C LEU A 301 7.71 3.91 -27.56
N LYS A 302 8.28 2.70 -27.51
CA LYS A 302 9.39 2.29 -28.37
C LYS A 302 9.07 2.28 -29.86
N LYS A 303 7.81 2.02 -30.23
CA LYS A 303 7.39 2.08 -31.64
C LYS A 303 7.47 3.51 -32.17
N ILE A 304 7.22 4.50 -31.31
CA ILE A 304 7.30 5.92 -31.62
C ILE A 304 8.74 6.42 -31.51
N HIS A 305 9.44 6.02 -30.43
CA HIS A 305 10.78 6.44 -30.05
C HIS A 305 11.70 5.22 -29.82
N PRO A 306 12.29 4.61 -30.87
CA PRO A 306 13.04 3.37 -30.74
C PRO A 306 14.27 3.44 -29.81
N GLY A 307 14.84 4.63 -29.66
CA GLY A 307 16.01 4.92 -28.82
C GLY A 307 15.69 5.40 -27.39
N VAL A 308 14.44 5.26 -26.94
CA VAL A 308 14.03 5.70 -25.59
C VAL A 308 14.93 5.11 -24.50
N GLU A 309 15.45 5.98 -23.64
CA GLU A 309 16.14 5.60 -22.40
C GLU A 309 15.49 6.33 -21.23
N LEU A 310 15.06 5.57 -20.23
CA LEU A 310 14.48 6.12 -19.01
C LEU A 310 15.48 6.00 -17.86
N ALA A 311 15.46 6.98 -16.95
CA ALA A 311 16.24 6.96 -15.72
C ALA A 311 15.42 7.54 -14.56
N PRO A 312 15.61 7.06 -13.32
CA PRO A 312 14.99 7.68 -12.15
C PRO A 312 15.61 9.05 -11.86
N ILE A 313 14.79 10.01 -11.38
CA ILE A 313 15.27 11.25 -10.79
C ILE A 313 15.45 11.02 -9.27
N PRO A 314 16.68 11.11 -8.72
CA PRO A 314 16.90 10.99 -7.28
C PRO A 314 16.17 12.08 -6.49
N PRO A 315 15.86 11.86 -5.21
CA PRO A 315 15.29 12.91 -4.38
C PRO A 315 16.27 14.10 -4.33
N PHE A 316 15.71 15.31 -4.40
CA PHE A 316 16.42 16.55 -4.28
C PHE A 316 16.91 16.73 -2.83
N ARG A 317 18.00 17.48 -2.67
CA ARG A 317 18.44 17.89 -1.35
C ARG A 317 17.53 19.01 -0.86
N ALA A 318 16.85 18.78 0.24
CA ALA A 318 15.97 19.76 0.86
C ALA A 318 16.75 20.88 1.58
N PRO A 319 16.12 22.04 1.85
CA PRO A 319 16.74 23.15 2.60
C PRO A 319 17.23 22.76 3.99
N ASP A 320 16.57 21.80 4.64
CA ASP A 320 16.97 21.25 5.94
C ASP A 320 18.12 20.22 5.86
N GLY A 321 18.67 20.01 4.65
CA GLY A 321 19.76 19.08 4.37
C GLY A 321 19.32 17.63 4.14
N SER A 322 18.04 17.30 4.39
CA SER A 322 17.50 15.96 4.18
C SER A 322 17.43 15.59 2.70
N ARG A 323 17.44 14.28 2.41
CA ARG A 323 17.41 13.74 1.06
C ARG A 323 16.89 12.31 1.08
N GLY A 324 15.62 12.13 0.72
CA GLY A 324 14.96 10.83 0.71
C GLY A 324 13.49 10.94 0.33
N TYR A 325 12.79 9.80 0.27
CA TYR A 325 11.36 9.74 -0.04
C TYR A 325 10.55 9.25 1.17
N THR A 326 9.26 9.54 1.17
CA THR A 326 8.36 9.09 2.23
C THR A 326 8.11 7.60 2.09
N ALA A 327 8.21 6.87 3.19
CA ALA A 327 7.82 5.47 3.23
C ALA A 327 6.30 5.36 3.18
N GLY A 328 5.79 4.39 2.43
CA GLY A 328 4.40 3.97 2.53
C GLY A 328 4.12 3.23 3.85
N SER A 329 2.85 2.93 4.08
CA SER A 329 2.33 2.26 5.28
C SER A 329 2.82 0.83 5.50
N GLY A 330 3.27 0.13 4.44
CA GLY A 330 3.64 -1.29 4.50
C GLY A 330 2.47 -2.26 4.27
N PHE A 331 1.27 -1.72 4.05
CA PHE A 331 0.04 -2.45 3.74
C PHE A 331 -0.94 -1.53 3.01
N TYR A 332 -1.85 -2.09 2.23
CA TYR A 332 -2.82 -1.27 1.48
C TYR A 332 -4.28 -1.60 1.83
N THR A 333 -4.59 -2.89 1.86
CA THR A 333 -5.91 -3.39 2.27
C THR A 333 -5.76 -4.27 3.50
N ALA A 334 -6.88 -4.63 4.13
CA ALA A 334 -6.88 -5.62 5.20
C ALA A 334 -8.13 -6.49 5.13
N SER A 335 -8.10 -7.63 5.81
CA SER A 335 -9.27 -8.51 5.96
C SER A 335 -9.67 -8.64 7.42
N ALA A 336 -10.91 -8.31 7.76
CA ALA A 336 -11.48 -8.56 9.08
C ALA A 336 -12.30 -9.85 9.07
N LEU A 337 -12.34 -10.55 10.21
CA LEU A 337 -13.16 -11.74 10.41
C LEU A 337 -14.40 -11.35 11.24
N SER A 338 -15.57 -11.86 10.87
CA SER A 338 -16.82 -11.59 11.59
C SER A 338 -16.78 -12.12 13.03
N ALA A 339 -17.30 -11.34 13.98
CA ALA A 339 -17.42 -11.76 15.38
C ALA A 339 -18.29 -13.02 15.57
N LYS A 340 -19.17 -13.34 14.60
CA LYS A 340 -19.98 -14.58 14.61
C LYS A 340 -19.14 -15.86 14.57
N LEU A 341 -17.86 -15.76 14.22
CA LEU A 341 -16.93 -16.88 14.20
C LEU A 341 -16.37 -17.26 15.58
N ALA A 342 -16.66 -16.47 16.63
CA ALA A 342 -16.11 -16.70 17.97
C ALA A 342 -16.40 -18.12 18.51
N ASP A 343 -17.55 -18.69 18.17
CA ASP A 343 -17.98 -20.03 18.61
C ASP A 343 -17.56 -21.16 17.66
N ASP A 344 -16.84 -20.87 16.57
CA ASP A 344 -16.31 -21.87 15.62
C ASP A 344 -14.79 -21.67 15.37
N PRO A 345 -13.94 -21.93 16.38
CA PRO A 345 -12.49 -21.74 16.26
C PRO A 345 -11.86 -22.61 15.16
N GLY A 346 -12.46 -23.77 14.83
CA GLY A 346 -12.02 -24.62 13.72
C GLY A 346 -12.22 -23.93 12.37
N LYS A 347 -13.35 -23.24 12.17
CA LYS A 347 -13.59 -22.42 10.97
C LYS A 347 -12.64 -21.24 10.89
N VAL A 348 -12.37 -20.56 12.02
CA VAL A 348 -11.37 -19.47 12.08
C VAL A 348 -10.00 -19.98 11.64
N ARG A 349 -9.54 -21.11 12.19
CA ARG A 349 -8.26 -21.72 11.82
C ARG A 349 -8.22 -22.07 10.33
N ARG A 350 -9.29 -22.62 9.76
CA ARG A 350 -9.38 -22.90 8.32
C ARG A 350 -9.28 -21.65 7.45
N ILE A 351 -9.93 -20.55 7.86
CA ILE A 351 -9.81 -19.25 7.17
C ILE A 351 -8.36 -18.75 7.22
N LEU A 352 -7.73 -18.82 8.39
CA LEU A 352 -6.36 -18.36 8.59
C LEU A 352 -5.33 -19.25 7.87
N GLU A 353 -5.55 -20.56 7.76
CA GLU A 353 -4.77 -21.48 6.92
C GLU A 353 -4.79 -21.07 5.44
N ILE A 354 -5.98 -20.72 4.91
CA ILE A 354 -6.13 -20.24 3.54
C ILE A 354 -5.37 -18.91 3.36
N ILE A 355 -5.50 -17.98 4.31
CA ILE A 355 -4.82 -16.68 4.29
C ILE A 355 -3.29 -16.86 4.35
N ASP A 356 -2.77 -17.67 5.28
CA ASP A 356 -1.34 -17.91 5.44
C ASP A 356 -0.73 -18.55 4.19
N PHE A 357 -1.43 -19.51 3.57
CA PHE A 357 -0.99 -20.11 2.32
C PHE A 357 -0.89 -19.08 1.18
N GLY A 358 -1.90 -18.23 1.02
CA GLY A 358 -1.93 -17.21 -0.05
C GLY A 358 -0.90 -16.10 0.12
N ARG A 359 -0.49 -15.83 1.37
CA ARG A 359 0.52 -14.84 1.74
C ARG A 359 1.95 -15.38 1.71
N LYS A 360 2.15 -16.69 1.58
CA LYS A 360 3.49 -17.27 1.55
C LYS A 360 4.31 -16.66 0.42
N PHE A 361 5.45 -16.06 0.78
CA PHE A 361 6.32 -15.43 -0.18
C PHE A 361 7.20 -16.46 -0.89
N TYR A 362 7.16 -16.42 -2.22
CA TYR A 362 8.06 -17.18 -3.07
C TYR A 362 8.99 -16.20 -3.76
N PRO A 363 10.30 -16.23 -3.50
CA PRO A 363 11.22 -15.34 -4.19
C PRO A 363 11.20 -15.65 -5.70
N PRO A 364 11.53 -14.70 -6.58
CA PRO A 364 11.35 -14.83 -8.02
C PRO A 364 11.94 -16.12 -8.62
N GLU A 365 13.10 -16.56 -8.14
CA GLU A 365 13.75 -17.81 -8.59
C GLU A 365 12.96 -19.08 -8.23
N GLN A 366 12.02 -19.01 -7.29
CA GLN A 366 11.11 -20.09 -6.91
C GLN A 366 9.70 -19.93 -7.53
N GLN A 367 9.44 -18.87 -8.29
CA GLN A 367 8.17 -18.64 -8.96
C GLN A 367 8.11 -19.40 -10.30
N ASN A 368 8.15 -20.72 -10.23
CA ASN A 368 8.21 -21.61 -11.39
C ASN A 368 7.57 -22.98 -11.09
N PRO A 369 7.39 -23.86 -12.09
CA PRO A 369 6.66 -25.14 -11.97
C PRO A 369 7.30 -26.17 -11.01
N LYS A 370 8.57 -25.97 -10.64
CA LYS A 370 9.27 -26.84 -9.66
C LYS A 370 8.79 -26.58 -8.24
N ASN A 371 8.32 -25.37 -7.95
CA ASN A 371 7.68 -25.06 -6.67
C ASN A 371 6.19 -25.39 -6.76
N LYS A 372 5.79 -26.50 -6.14
CA LYS A 372 4.42 -27.02 -6.24
C LYS A 372 3.35 -26.13 -5.62
N ASP A 373 3.68 -25.40 -4.56
CA ASP A 373 2.73 -24.46 -3.97
C ASP A 373 2.50 -23.25 -4.88
N PHE A 374 3.58 -22.68 -5.42
CA PHE A 374 3.49 -21.59 -6.39
C PHE A 374 2.77 -22.03 -7.67
N ASP A 375 3.15 -23.17 -8.23
CA ASP A 375 2.56 -23.71 -9.46
C ASP A 375 1.05 -23.94 -9.27
N TRP A 376 0.65 -24.52 -8.14
CA TRP A 376 -0.76 -24.68 -7.80
C TRP A 376 -1.47 -23.33 -7.66
N LEU A 377 -0.89 -22.38 -6.93
CA LEU A 377 -1.48 -21.05 -6.68
C LEU A 377 -1.73 -20.28 -7.97
N TYR A 378 -0.84 -20.41 -8.96
CA TYR A 378 -0.94 -19.78 -10.27
C TYR A 378 -1.71 -20.62 -11.30
N GLY A 379 -2.32 -21.73 -10.90
CA GLY A 379 -3.21 -22.54 -11.75
C GLY A 379 -2.51 -23.49 -12.70
N ASN A 380 -1.28 -23.90 -12.37
CA ASN A 380 -0.40 -24.80 -13.11
C ASN A 380 0.10 -24.24 -14.46
N GLU A 381 1.38 -24.47 -14.73
CA GLU A 381 1.99 -24.09 -16.00
C GLU A 381 1.25 -24.74 -17.18
N GLY A 382 1.08 -23.98 -18.27
CA GLY A 382 0.36 -24.38 -19.48
C GLY A 382 -1.16 -24.20 -19.37
N THR A 383 -1.71 -24.06 -18.16
CA THR A 383 -3.14 -23.81 -17.94
C THR A 383 -3.41 -22.43 -17.36
N GLY A 384 -2.97 -22.18 -16.13
CA GLY A 384 -3.21 -20.92 -15.42
C GLY A 384 -2.15 -19.85 -15.70
N TYR A 385 -0.92 -20.26 -16.02
CA TYR A 385 0.19 -19.38 -16.40
C TYR A 385 1.15 -20.06 -17.38
N GLN A 386 2.05 -19.28 -17.97
CA GLN A 386 3.17 -19.77 -18.78
C GLN A 386 4.45 -19.06 -18.34
N MET A 387 5.59 -19.74 -18.42
CA MET A 387 6.89 -19.10 -18.24
C MET A 387 7.30 -18.38 -19.53
N VAL A 388 7.51 -17.06 -19.45
CA VAL A 388 8.00 -16.23 -20.55
C VAL A 388 9.23 -15.48 -20.06
N ASP A 389 10.37 -15.68 -20.73
CA ASP A 389 11.66 -15.07 -20.37
C ASP A 389 12.05 -15.26 -18.90
N GLY A 390 11.71 -16.42 -18.32
CA GLY A 390 12.00 -16.75 -16.93
C GLY A 390 11.04 -16.17 -15.89
N ALA A 391 9.96 -15.50 -16.31
CA ALA A 391 8.93 -14.96 -15.42
C ALA A 391 7.55 -15.60 -15.67
N PRO A 392 6.75 -15.85 -14.61
CA PRO A 392 5.39 -16.35 -14.75
C PRO A 392 4.49 -15.28 -15.37
N THR A 393 3.83 -15.62 -16.47
CA THR A 393 2.91 -14.76 -17.21
C THR A 393 1.52 -15.37 -17.25
N LEU A 394 0.52 -14.61 -16.84
CA LEU A 394 -0.89 -15.02 -16.96
C LEU A 394 -1.36 -14.86 -18.41
N PRO A 395 -2.07 -15.84 -19.00
CA PRO A 395 -2.61 -15.73 -20.35
C PRO A 395 -3.72 -14.69 -20.39
N GLU A 396 -3.76 -13.92 -21.47
CA GLU A 396 -4.79 -12.91 -21.69
C GLU A 396 -6.20 -13.55 -21.73
N GLY A 397 -7.18 -12.89 -21.12
CA GLY A 397 -8.58 -13.35 -21.09
C GLY A 397 -8.86 -14.61 -20.25
N LYS A 398 -7.84 -15.31 -19.73
CA LYS A 398 -8.02 -16.56 -18.97
C LYS A 398 -8.24 -16.31 -17.47
N LYS A 399 -9.19 -15.43 -17.15
CA LYS A 399 -9.58 -15.15 -15.77
C LYS A 399 -10.23 -16.37 -15.15
N GLY A 400 -9.86 -16.66 -13.91
CA GLY A 400 -10.54 -17.68 -13.12
C GLY A 400 -9.94 -19.09 -13.19
N LEU A 401 -8.83 -19.27 -13.90
CA LEU A 401 -8.13 -20.56 -13.97
C LEU A 401 -7.20 -20.84 -12.79
N ALA A 402 -6.75 -19.78 -12.11
CA ALA A 402 -5.76 -19.87 -11.03
C ALA A 402 -6.40 -19.63 -9.66
N PRO A 403 -6.06 -20.42 -8.61
CA PRO A 403 -6.44 -20.13 -7.23
C PRO A 403 -6.14 -18.70 -6.79
N TRP A 404 -5.05 -18.09 -7.28
CA TRP A 404 -4.70 -16.69 -7.04
C TRP A 404 -5.83 -15.68 -7.35
N ASN A 405 -6.66 -15.96 -8.37
CA ASN A 405 -7.81 -15.12 -8.66
C ASN A 405 -8.84 -15.16 -7.54
N TYR A 406 -8.78 -16.19 -6.70
CA TYR A 406 -9.79 -16.52 -5.71
C TYR A 406 -9.40 -16.37 -4.24
N MET A 407 -8.11 -16.43 -3.91
CA MET A 407 -7.64 -16.37 -2.52
C MET A 407 -8.19 -15.17 -1.74
N ILE A 408 -8.47 -15.39 -0.44
CA ILE A 408 -8.87 -14.36 0.53
C ILE A 408 -7.77 -13.29 0.63
N ASP A 409 -6.53 -13.75 0.77
CA ASP A 409 -5.35 -12.92 0.67
C ASP A 409 -4.41 -13.50 -0.38
N ARG A 410 -4.02 -12.65 -1.32
CA ARG A 410 -3.09 -12.94 -2.40
C ARG A 410 -1.87 -12.03 -2.32
N SER A 411 -1.73 -11.18 -1.32
CA SER A 411 -0.55 -10.34 -1.18
C SER A 411 0.53 -11.15 -0.47
N MET A 412 1.45 -11.72 -1.26
CA MET A 412 2.62 -12.41 -0.71
C MET A 412 3.39 -11.46 0.24
N TRP A 413 3.65 -11.91 1.46
CA TRP A 413 4.33 -11.13 2.48
C TRP A 413 5.84 -11.23 2.33
N ALA A 414 6.43 -10.32 1.55
CA ALA A 414 7.87 -10.30 1.33
C ALA A 414 8.63 -10.02 2.64
N PRO A 415 9.77 -10.69 2.90
CA PRO A 415 10.59 -10.44 4.10
C PRO A 415 11.25 -9.06 4.09
N SER A 416 11.41 -8.45 2.92
CA SER A 416 11.76 -7.05 2.74
C SER A 416 11.22 -6.56 1.38
N ASP A 417 11.20 -5.25 1.16
CA ASP A 417 10.79 -4.70 -0.14
C ASP A 417 11.71 -5.17 -1.27
N GLU A 418 13.02 -5.21 -1.02
CA GLU A 418 14.05 -5.66 -1.98
C GLU A 418 13.90 -7.13 -2.38
N ALA A 419 13.35 -7.97 -1.49
CA ALA A 419 13.13 -9.39 -1.78
C ALA A 419 12.18 -9.59 -2.98
N ASN A 420 11.26 -8.65 -3.24
CA ASN A 420 10.31 -8.74 -4.35
C ASN A 420 10.99 -8.76 -5.72
N GLN A 421 12.09 -8.01 -5.90
CA GLN A 421 12.80 -7.86 -7.18
C GLN A 421 11.84 -7.64 -8.36
N TYR A 422 10.97 -6.63 -8.26
CA TYR A 422 9.97 -6.30 -9.27
C TYR A 422 10.55 -6.17 -10.69
N HIS A 423 11.81 -5.76 -10.83
CA HIS A 423 12.50 -5.73 -12.12
C HIS A 423 12.45 -7.07 -12.88
N ARG A 424 12.34 -8.22 -12.20
CA ARG A 424 12.24 -9.54 -12.85
C ARG A 424 10.86 -9.84 -13.42
N THR A 425 9.85 -9.05 -13.07
CA THR A 425 8.47 -9.26 -13.51
C THR A 425 8.18 -8.66 -14.89
N TYR A 426 9.04 -7.76 -15.37
CA TYR A 426 8.88 -7.10 -16.67
C TYR A 426 9.48 -7.90 -17.82
N LYS A 427 8.84 -7.83 -18.98
CA LYS A 427 9.25 -8.52 -20.20
C LYS A 427 10.22 -7.66 -21.02
N THR A 428 9.94 -6.37 -21.14
CA THR A 428 10.77 -5.43 -21.90
C THR A 428 12.10 -5.17 -21.20
N LYS A 429 13.20 -5.12 -21.96
CA LYS A 429 14.54 -4.87 -21.40
C LYS A 429 14.63 -3.47 -20.76
N GLU A 430 13.87 -2.52 -21.29
CA GLU A 430 13.81 -1.14 -20.83
C GLU A 430 13.20 -1.05 -19.42
N TYR A 431 12.07 -1.71 -19.17
CA TYR A 431 11.51 -1.74 -17.82
C TYR A 431 12.30 -2.62 -16.86
N ARG A 432 12.88 -3.73 -17.31
CA ARG A 432 13.81 -4.49 -16.44
C ARG A 432 14.96 -3.62 -15.97
N LYS A 433 15.55 -2.81 -16.86
CA LYS A 433 16.61 -1.85 -16.51
C LYS A 433 16.07 -0.76 -15.58
N LEU A 434 15.01 -0.05 -15.97
CA LEU A 434 14.46 1.06 -15.20
C LEU A 434 14.00 0.65 -13.80
N ALA A 435 13.26 -0.46 -13.69
CA ALA A 435 12.79 -0.96 -12.40
C ALA A 435 13.96 -1.35 -11.50
N LYS A 436 15.02 -1.95 -12.05
CA LYS A 436 16.23 -2.25 -11.28
C LYS A 436 16.93 -0.97 -10.81
N GLU A 437 17.03 0.05 -11.65
CA GLU A 437 17.60 1.35 -11.28
C GLU A 437 16.78 2.05 -10.18
N LEU A 438 15.44 2.00 -10.26
CA LEU A 438 14.54 2.49 -9.22
C LEU A 438 14.70 1.72 -7.90
N GLU A 439 14.76 0.39 -7.96
CA GLU A 439 15.01 -0.46 -6.78
C GLU A 439 16.35 -0.13 -6.13
N GLU A 440 17.42 0.00 -6.92
CA GLU A 440 18.75 0.37 -6.43
C GLU A 440 18.80 1.78 -5.86
N MET A 441 18.12 2.74 -6.48
CA MET A 441 17.98 4.09 -5.92
C MET A 441 17.30 4.05 -4.56
N HIS A 442 16.14 3.40 -4.47
CA HIS A 442 15.37 3.28 -3.23
C HIS A 442 16.11 2.48 -2.15
N ALA A 443 16.95 1.51 -2.51
CA ALA A 443 17.77 0.79 -1.53
C ALA A 443 18.91 1.64 -0.94
N ARG A 444 19.33 2.72 -1.61
CA ARG A 444 20.48 3.57 -1.21
C ARG A 444 20.10 4.89 -0.56
N ILE A 445 18.84 5.30 -0.66
CA ILE A 445 18.33 6.54 -0.04
C ILE A 445 17.56 6.22 1.24
N PRO A 446 17.55 7.12 2.23
CA PRO A 446 16.72 6.94 3.40
C PRO A 446 15.24 7.14 3.05
N HIS A 447 14.36 6.49 3.82
CA HIS A 447 12.92 6.69 3.73
C HIS A 447 12.35 7.21 5.05
N TYR A 448 11.48 8.21 4.98
CA TYR A 448 10.83 8.78 6.17
C TYR A 448 9.59 7.98 6.56
N ASP A 449 9.60 7.40 7.76
CA ASP A 449 8.43 6.73 8.34
C ASP A 449 7.37 7.77 8.73
N ASN A 450 6.31 7.86 7.92
CA ASN A 450 5.22 8.82 8.10
C ASN A 450 4.28 8.40 9.26
N PRO A 451 4.11 9.22 10.32
CA PRO A 451 3.31 8.84 11.48
C PRO A 451 1.83 8.60 11.16
N ILE A 452 1.31 9.24 10.09
CA ILE A 452 -0.11 9.18 9.76
C ILE A 452 -0.59 7.74 9.51
N HIS A 453 0.32 6.84 9.09
CA HIS A 453 0.03 5.43 8.87
C HIS A 453 -0.25 4.64 10.16
N GLN A 454 0.07 5.19 11.33
CA GLN A 454 -0.05 4.52 12.64
C GLN A 454 -1.06 5.18 13.58
N VAL A 455 -1.65 6.31 13.21
CA VAL A 455 -2.58 7.06 14.06
C VAL A 455 -3.99 7.08 13.48
N TYR A 456 -4.96 7.36 14.34
CA TYR A 456 -6.36 7.55 13.97
C TYR A 456 -6.80 8.97 14.33
N SER A 457 -7.43 9.66 13.38
CA SER A 457 -8.09 10.95 13.60
C SER A 457 -9.53 10.82 13.13
N GLU A 458 -10.48 11.01 14.03
CA GLU A 458 -11.91 10.95 13.75
C GLU A 458 -12.29 12.06 12.77
N THR A 459 -11.76 13.27 12.99
CA THR A 459 -12.02 14.41 12.09
C THR A 459 -11.44 14.19 10.69
N PHE A 460 -10.28 13.55 10.58
CA PHE A 460 -9.68 13.25 9.28
C PHE A 460 -10.54 12.27 8.48
N ILE A 461 -11.12 11.27 9.14
CA ILE A 461 -12.05 10.33 8.51
C ILE A 461 -13.33 11.03 8.06
N GLU A 462 -13.90 11.90 8.89
CA GLU A 462 -15.19 12.52 8.59
C GLU A 462 -15.10 13.58 7.48
N LYS A 463 -14.03 14.38 7.47
CA LYS A 463 -13.92 15.60 6.64
C LYS A 463 -12.60 15.74 5.90
N GLY A 464 -11.58 14.97 6.26
CA GLY A 464 -10.21 15.12 5.77
C GLY A 464 -10.10 15.03 4.26
N GLN A 465 -10.81 14.10 3.63
CA GLN A 465 -10.84 13.94 2.17
C GLN A 465 -11.44 15.18 1.49
N GLU A 466 -12.58 15.68 1.98
CA GLU A 466 -13.28 16.84 1.41
C GLU A 466 -12.42 18.11 1.49
N ILE A 467 -11.89 18.43 2.68
CA ILE A 467 -11.09 19.64 2.89
C ILE A 467 -9.77 19.59 2.12
N THR A 468 -9.19 18.40 1.99
CA THR A 468 -7.98 18.17 1.20
C THR A 468 -8.27 18.41 -0.28
N LEU A 469 -9.32 17.79 -0.83
CA LEU A 469 -9.72 17.97 -2.23
C LEU A 469 -10.02 19.44 -2.55
N LYS A 470 -10.71 20.15 -1.66
CA LYS A 470 -10.95 21.59 -1.80
C LYS A 470 -9.64 22.37 -1.93
N LEU A 471 -8.66 22.10 -1.06
CA LEU A 471 -7.35 22.74 -1.12
C LEU A 471 -6.60 22.39 -2.42
N LEU A 472 -6.66 21.14 -2.88
CA LEU A 472 -6.00 20.72 -4.13
C LEU A 472 -6.56 21.45 -5.37
N ASN A 473 -7.88 21.59 -5.46
CA ASN A 473 -8.53 22.36 -6.52
C ASN A 473 -8.04 23.82 -6.53
N GLU A 474 -7.86 24.43 -5.37
CA GLU A 474 -7.35 25.80 -5.26
C GLU A 474 -5.85 25.91 -5.62
N GLN A 475 -5.05 24.88 -5.32
CA GLN A 475 -3.66 24.80 -5.81
C GLN A 475 -3.62 24.72 -7.34
N ALA A 476 -4.52 23.95 -7.96
CA ALA A 476 -4.64 23.87 -9.41
C ALA A 476 -4.94 25.24 -10.04
N ARG A 477 -5.84 26.03 -9.43
CA ARG A 477 -6.14 27.41 -9.84
C ARG A 477 -4.96 28.35 -9.71
N ILE A 478 -4.09 28.16 -8.71
CA ILE A 478 -2.84 28.91 -8.61
C ILE A 478 -1.89 28.53 -9.75
N ILE A 479 -1.79 27.24 -10.08
CA ILE A 479 -0.94 26.74 -11.17
C ILE A 479 -1.41 27.27 -12.53
N THR A 480 -2.72 27.30 -12.78
CA THR A 480 -3.28 27.83 -14.04
C THR A 480 -3.20 29.35 -14.15
N GLY A 481 -2.96 30.04 -13.03
CA GLY A 481 -2.94 31.51 -12.94
C GLY A 481 -4.31 32.15 -12.70
N ASP A 482 -5.36 31.34 -12.46
CA ASP A 482 -6.71 31.81 -12.11
C ASP A 482 -6.79 32.35 -10.66
N ARG A 483 -5.74 32.09 -9.86
CA ARG A 483 -5.58 32.60 -8.50
C ARG A 483 -4.12 32.99 -8.24
N PRO A 484 -3.82 34.12 -7.58
CA PRO A 484 -2.43 34.49 -7.31
C PRO A 484 -1.83 33.64 -6.17
N LEU A 485 -0.53 33.35 -6.24
CA LEU A 485 0.19 32.63 -5.18
C LEU A 485 0.15 33.35 -3.81
N SER A 486 -0.07 34.67 -3.81
CA SER A 486 -0.24 35.46 -2.58
C SER A 486 -1.45 35.04 -1.75
N ASP A 487 -2.41 34.31 -2.32
CA ASP A 487 -3.57 33.78 -1.60
C ASP A 487 -3.26 32.53 -0.76
N TRP A 488 -2.04 31.97 -0.86
CA TRP A 488 -1.68 30.72 -0.18
C TRP A 488 -1.95 30.73 1.33
N ASP A 489 -1.54 31.80 2.02
CA ASP A 489 -1.64 31.84 3.48
C ASP A 489 -3.12 31.87 3.92
N ARG A 490 -3.98 32.53 3.13
CA ARG A 490 -5.44 32.50 3.31
C ARG A 490 -6.00 31.10 3.09
N LEU A 491 -5.57 30.41 2.04
CA LEU A 491 -6.00 29.02 1.76
C LEU A 491 -5.62 28.05 2.89
N VAL A 492 -4.43 28.22 3.47
CA VAL A 492 -4.01 27.44 4.63
C VAL A 492 -4.92 27.71 5.83
N GLN A 493 -5.28 28.97 6.09
CA GLN A 493 -6.24 29.29 7.16
C GLN A 493 -7.62 28.68 6.91
N GLU A 494 -8.14 28.77 5.68
CA GLU A 494 -9.42 28.14 5.32
C GLU A 494 -9.40 26.61 5.54
N TYR A 495 -8.28 25.94 5.23
CA TYR A 495 -8.09 24.51 5.52
C TYR A 495 -8.10 24.22 7.03
N LEU A 496 -7.39 25.04 7.82
CA LEU A 496 -7.31 24.90 9.27
C LEU A 496 -8.69 25.08 9.92
N GLU A 497 -9.44 26.10 9.51
CA GLU A 497 -10.80 26.41 9.98
C GLU A 497 -11.82 25.34 9.58
N ALA A 498 -11.66 24.70 8.41
CA ALA A 498 -12.54 23.64 7.93
C ALA A 498 -12.37 22.29 8.68
N GLY A 499 -11.42 22.20 9.62
CA GLY A 499 -11.16 21.01 10.43
C GLY A 499 -9.70 20.59 10.47
N GLY A 500 -8.83 21.18 9.62
CA GLY A 500 -7.40 20.89 9.58
C GLY A 500 -6.71 21.09 10.93
N ALA A 501 -7.10 22.11 11.70
CA ALA A 501 -6.54 22.36 13.03
C ALA A 501 -6.84 21.21 14.00
N GLN A 502 -8.09 20.73 14.03
CA GLN A 502 -8.50 19.60 14.86
C GLN A 502 -7.79 18.31 14.43
N ILE A 503 -7.65 18.06 13.13
CA ILE A 503 -6.89 16.92 12.60
C ILE A 503 -5.44 16.94 13.10
N ILE A 504 -4.77 18.11 13.04
CA ILE A 504 -3.40 18.27 13.55
C ILE A 504 -3.32 17.94 15.05
N GLU A 505 -4.28 18.42 15.85
CA GLU A 505 -4.32 18.14 17.28
C GLU A 505 -4.52 16.66 17.58
N GLU A 506 -5.48 16.00 16.91
CA GLU A 506 -5.77 14.58 17.06
C GLU A 506 -4.59 13.70 16.67
N VAL A 507 -4.00 13.94 15.49
CA VAL A 507 -2.83 13.21 15.01
C VAL A 507 -1.67 13.33 15.99
N ASN A 508 -1.34 14.54 16.43
CA ASN A 508 -0.23 14.74 17.36
C ASN A 508 -0.51 14.17 18.76
N ARG A 509 -1.78 14.15 19.19
CA ARG A 509 -2.19 13.47 20.43
C ARG A 509 -1.96 11.97 20.34
N GLU A 510 -2.37 11.34 19.24
CA GLU A 510 -2.17 9.90 19.02
C GLU A 510 -0.67 9.54 18.83
N ILE A 511 0.12 10.39 18.17
CA ILE A 511 1.59 10.23 18.09
C ILE A 511 2.18 10.12 19.51
N ARG A 512 1.81 11.06 20.40
CA ARG A 512 2.30 11.06 21.80
C ARG A 512 1.77 9.86 22.59
N LYS A 513 0.46 9.62 22.53
CA LYS A 513 -0.22 8.54 23.26
C LYS A 513 0.35 7.16 22.93
N ASN A 514 0.67 6.94 21.66
CA ASN A 514 1.17 5.65 21.17
C ASN A 514 2.70 5.59 21.09
N ASN A 515 3.41 6.62 21.58
CA ASN A 515 4.88 6.73 21.54
C ASN A 515 5.46 6.46 20.14
N ILE A 516 4.78 6.97 19.11
CA ILE A 516 5.21 6.85 17.72
C ILE A 516 6.39 7.78 17.51
N ARG A 517 7.45 7.28 16.89
CA ARG A 517 8.68 8.04 16.60
C ARG A 517 8.88 8.15 15.10
N PRO A 518 8.34 9.20 14.46
CA PRO A 518 8.64 9.50 13.06
C PRO A 518 10.13 9.68 12.85
N GLY A 519 10.65 9.21 11.73
CA GLY A 519 12.06 9.37 11.45
C GLY A 519 12.51 8.71 10.16
N TRP A 520 13.72 9.04 9.76
CA TRP A 520 14.40 8.42 8.64
C TRP A 520 14.87 7.00 8.99
N LYS A 521 14.67 6.06 8.07
CA LYS A 521 15.11 4.68 8.12
C LYS A 521 16.17 4.38 7.09
#